data_AF-B5JE03-F1
#
_entry.id   AF-B5JE03-F1
#
_cell.length_a   1.000
_cell.length_b   1.000
_cell.length_c   1.000
_cell.angle_alpha   90.00
_cell.angle_beta   90.00
_cell.angle_gamma   90.00
#
_symmetry.space_group_name_H-M   'P 1'
#
loop_
_entity.id
_entity.type
_entity.pdbx_description
1 polymer ?
#
loop_
_entity_poly.entity_id
_entity_poly.type
_entity_poly.pdbx_seq_one_letter_code
_entity_poly.pdbx_strand_id
1 'polypeptide(L)' 'MYGYKEITEVFEEAGFSVSLLEYHDEQGKFQTNEWNEKQAPIYRSSKLDHRNQDGTIRFASIILDAKK' A
#
# COMPACT_ATOMS: atom_id res chain seq x y z
N MET A 1 -9.20 -12.68 -5.76
CA MET A 1 -8.36 -11.48 -5.71
C MET A 1 -8.92 -10.64 -4.58
N TYR A 2 -8.14 -10.35 -3.54
CA TYR A 2 -8.58 -9.48 -2.44
C TYR A 2 -8.16 -8.04 -2.75
N GLY A 3 -9.07 -7.09 -2.57
CA GLY A 3 -8.81 -5.67 -2.71
C GLY A 3 -8.30 -5.07 -1.39
N TYR A 4 -8.11 -3.76 -1.41
CA TYR A 4 -7.61 -3.03 -0.23
C TYR A 4 -8.62 -3.03 0.92
N LYS A 5 -9.92 -3.17 0.64
CA LYS A 5 -10.99 -3.18 1.64
C LYS A 5 -10.98 -4.48 2.43
N GLU A 6 -10.99 -5.62 1.74
CA GLU A 6 -11.03 -6.93 2.38
C GLU A 6 -9.78 -7.15 3.24
N ILE A 7 -8.61 -6.71 2.77
CA ILE A 7 -7.39 -6.83 3.57
C ILE A 7 -7.42 -5.87 4.76
N THR A 8 -7.94 -4.64 4.61
CA THR A 8 -8.07 -3.68 5.73
C THR A 8 -8.99 -4.24 6.81
N GLU A 9 -10.16 -4.74 6.41
CA GLU A 9 -11.17 -5.33 7.30
C GLU A 9 -10.60 -6.48 8.14
N VAL A 10 -9.83 -7.39 7.52
CA VAL A 10 -9.17 -8.51 8.24
C VAL A 10 -8.25 -8.02 9.38
N PHE A 11 -7.52 -6.92 9.18
CA PHE A 11 -6.66 -6.37 10.22
C PHE A 11 -7.45 -5.60 11.28
N GLU A 12 -8.46 -4.84 10.87
CA GLU A 12 -9.34 -4.11 11.80
C GLU A 12 -10.13 -5.07 12.71
N GLU A 13 -10.68 -6.15 12.17
CA GLU A 13 -11.36 -7.21 12.93
C GLU A 13 -10.42 -7.91 13.92
N ALA A 14 -9.12 -8.02 13.58
CA ALA A 14 -8.09 -8.54 14.47
C ALA A 14 -7.66 -7.53 15.57
N GLY A 15 -8.26 -6.34 15.60
CA GLY A 15 -8.04 -5.30 16.59
C GLY A 15 -6.87 -4.37 16.28
N PHE A 16 -6.44 -4.27 15.02
CA PHE A 16 -5.43 -3.31 14.60
C PHE A 16 -6.07 -2.01 14.10
N SER A 17 -5.41 -0.89 14.38
CA SER A 17 -5.63 0.35 13.65
C SER A 17 -4.86 0.30 12.34
N VAL A 18 -5.55 0.49 11.22
CA VAL A 18 -4.98 0.38 9.88
C VAL A 18 -4.85 1.75 9.22
N SER A 19 -3.72 1.99 8.55
CA SER A 19 -3.50 3.12 7.66
C SER A 19 -3.03 2.60 6.30
N LEU A 20 -3.81 2.83 5.25
CA LEU A 20 -3.39 2.49 3.89
C LEU A 20 -2.25 3.41 3.45
N LEU A 21 -1.22 2.83 2.84
CA LEU A 21 -0.06 3.55 2.30
C LEU A 21 -0.06 3.55 0.77
N GLU A 22 -0.35 2.41 0.14
CA GLU A 22 -0.48 2.29 -1.31
C GLU A 22 -1.63 1.35 -1.65
N TYR A 23 -2.49 1.72 -2.58
CA TYR A 23 -3.59 0.88 -3.06
C TYR A 23 -4.20 1.45 -4.34
N HIS A 24 -4.99 0.65 -5.05
CA HIS A 24 -5.90 1.17 -6.06
C HIS A 24 -7.29 1.35 -5.44
N ASP A 25 -7.89 2.52 -5.64
CA ASP A 25 -9.26 2.77 -5.21
C ASP A 25 -10.29 2.04 -6.09
N GLU A 26 -11.57 2.25 -5.79
CA GLU A 26 -12.68 1.61 -6.51
C GLU A 26 -12.75 1.99 -8.00
N GLN A 27 -12.14 3.12 -8.38
CA GLN A 27 -12.07 3.60 -9.77
C GLN A 27 -10.81 3.07 -10.47
N GLY A 28 -10.02 2.24 -9.81
CA GLY A 28 -8.75 1.74 -10.32
C GLY A 28 -7.67 2.82 -10.37
N LYS A 29 -7.83 3.93 -9.62
CA LYS A 29 -6.80 4.97 -9.54
C LYS A 29 -5.82 4.62 -8.43
N PHE A 30 -4.54 4.68 -8.74
CA PHE A 30 -3.48 4.46 -7.76
C PHE A 30 -3.46 5.60 -6.73
N GLN A 31 -3.54 5.23 -5.46
CA GLN A 31 -3.48 6.10 -4.30
C GLN A 31 -2.20 5.80 -3.52
N THR A 32 -1.55 6.87 -3.05
CA THR A 32 -0.37 6.79 -2.18
C THR A 32 -0.51 7.81 -1.06
N ASN A 33 -0.33 7.37 0.17
CA ASN A 33 -0.21 8.23 1.35
C ASN A 33 1.26 8.39 1.74
N GLU A 34 1.55 9.32 2.64
CA GLU A 34 2.93 9.60 3.05
C GLU A 34 3.47 8.51 3.99
N TRP A 35 4.61 7.94 3.63
CA TRP A 35 5.52 7.23 4.54
C TRP A 35 6.96 7.56 4.16
N ASN A 36 7.87 7.43 5.12
CA ASN A 36 9.28 7.74 4.93
C ASN A 36 10.06 6.50 4.50
N GLU A 37 10.38 6.39 3.20
CA GLU A 37 11.14 5.26 2.66
C GLU A 37 12.58 5.16 3.15
N LYS A 38 13.16 6.26 3.68
CA LYS A 38 14.50 6.25 4.27
C LYS A 38 14.51 5.65 5.68
N GLN A 39 13.39 5.74 6.40
CA GLN A 39 13.25 5.19 7.75
C GLN A 39 12.58 3.80 7.74
N ALA A 40 11.63 3.57 6.83
CA ALA A 40 10.88 2.34 6.69
C ALA A 40 10.80 1.93 5.21
N PRO A 41 11.87 1.34 4.65
CA PRO A 41 11.90 0.97 3.24
C PRO A 41 11.00 -0.23 2.97
N ILE A 42 10.11 -0.10 1.98
CA ILE A 42 9.29 -1.20 1.47
C ILE A 42 9.69 -1.44 0.02
N TYR A 43 10.45 -2.49 -0.24
CA TYR A 43 11.02 -2.77 -1.57
C TYR A 43 9.97 -2.86 -2.70
N ARG A 44 8.76 -3.34 -2.37
CA ARG A 44 7.64 -3.49 -3.32
C ARG A 44 6.73 -2.26 -3.40
N SER A 45 7.14 -1.13 -2.83
CA SER A 45 6.43 0.14 -2.95
C SER A 45 6.63 0.76 -4.33
N SER A 46 5.70 1.62 -4.72
CA SER A 46 5.82 2.47 -5.91
C SER A 46 7.15 3.21 -6.01
N LYS A 47 7.71 3.64 -4.87
CA LYS A 47 8.96 4.40 -4.77
C LYS A 47 10.22 3.56 -4.98
N LEU A 48 10.20 2.27 -4.61
CA LEU A 48 11.41 1.43 -4.53
C LEU A 48 11.38 0.21 -5.47
N ASP A 49 10.22 -0.16 -6.00
CA ASP A 49 10.12 -1.31 -6.88
C ASP A 49 10.85 -1.03 -8.19
N HIS A 50 11.81 -1.90 -8.52
CA HIS A 50 12.62 -1.77 -9.75
C HIS A 50 11.78 -1.72 -11.03
N ARG A 51 10.54 -2.23 -11.00
CA ARG A 51 9.61 -2.21 -12.13
C ARG A 51 8.95 -0.85 -12.37
N ASN A 52 9.04 0.07 -11.41
CA ASN A 52 8.45 1.42 -11.48
C ASN A 52 9.50 2.54 -11.59
N GLN A 53 10.77 2.21 -11.82
CA GLN A 53 11.90 3.17 -11.79
C GLN A 53 11.85 4.23 -12.90
N ASP A 54 11.08 4.01 -13.95
CA ASP A 54 10.87 4.99 -15.03
C ASP A 54 9.79 6.03 -14.68
N GLY A 55 9.32 6.05 -13.43
CA GLY A 55 8.25 6.94 -12.97
C GLY A 55 6.85 6.48 -13.39
N THR A 56 6.74 5.36 -14.11
CA THR A 56 5.45 4.76 -14.47
C THR A 56 5.14 3.62 -13.52
N ILE A 57 3.96 3.65 -12.91
CA ILE A 57 3.49 2.54 -12.07
C ILE A 57 3.05 1.39 -12.97
N ARG A 58 3.96 0.45 -13.23
CA ARG A 58 3.69 -0.79 -13.98
C ARG A 58 3.19 -1.90 -13.07
N PHE A 59 3.54 -1.82 -11.79
CA PHE A 59 3.08 -2.74 -10.78
C PHE A 59 2.84 -2.01 -9.46
N ALA A 60 1.66 -2.18 -8.88
CA ALA A 60 1.37 -1.65 -7.55
C ALA A 60 1.11 -2.79 -6.58
N SER A 61 1.57 -2.59 -5.35
CA SER A 61 1.20 -3.41 -4.21
C SER A 61 0.02 -2.78 -3.46
N ILE A 62 -0.70 -3.56 -2.66
CA ILE A 62 -1.47 -3.00 -1.56
C ILE A 62 -0.53 -2.98 -0.36
N ILE A 63 -0.33 -1.80 0.21
CA ILE A 63 0.52 -1.58 1.38
C ILE A 63 -0.32 -0.90 2.44
N LEU A 64 -0.32 -1.46 3.64
CA LEU A 64 -0.94 -0.89 4.83
C LEU A 64 0.02 -0.94 6.01
N ASP A 65 -0.10 0.03 6.91
CA ASP A 65 0.51 0.06 8.23
C ASP A 65 -0.56 -0.35 9.25
N ALA A 66 -0.32 -1.42 9.99
CA ALA A 66 -1.24 -1.95 11.00
C ALA A 66 -0.58 -1.88 12.39
N LYS A 67 -1.21 -1.16 13.31
CA LYS A 67 -0.73 -0.93 14.68
C LYS A 67 -1.70 -1.49 15.70
N LYS A 68 -1.19 -2.14 16.75
CA LYS A 68 -1.99 -2.73 17.82
C LYS A 68 -1.79 -1.98 19.12
#